data_AF-A0A561WKL7-F1
#
_entry.id   AF-A0A561WKL7-F1
#
_cell.length_a   1.000
_cell.length_b   1.000
_cell.length_c   1.000
_cell.angle_alpha   90.00
_cell.angle_beta   90.00
_cell.angle_gamma   90.00
#
_symmetry.space_group_name_H-M   'P 1'
#
loop_
_entity.id
_entity.type
_entity.pdbx_description
1 polymer ?
#
loop_
_entity_poly.entity_id
_entity_poly.type
_entity_poly.pdbx_seq_one_letter_code
_entity_poly.pdbx_strand_id
1 'polypeptide(L)'
;MVTLTTGTAATSWGSHAAWVRLQSYRRQLTADLTPPQASAQIIAADRAAVAGAEAEVARVEAARAAQAAAATQVKQLPRGRALDVTV
;
A
#
# COMPACT_ATOMS: atom_id res chain seq x y z
N MET A 1 0.27 28.69 10.55
CA MET A 1 1.21 27.80 9.84
C MET A 1 0.65 26.39 9.93
N VAL A 2 0.04 25.87 8.87
CA VAL A 2 -0.65 24.58 8.88
C VAL A 2 0.35 23.48 8.53
N THR A 3 0.67 22.62 9.49
CA THR A 3 1.49 21.43 9.26
C THR A 3 0.61 20.40 8.55
N LEU A 4 0.78 20.24 7.23
CA LEU A 4 0.05 19.21 6.49
C LEU A 4 0.60 17.82 6.86
N THR A 5 -0.24 17.01 7.48
CA THR A 5 -0.10 15.57 7.72
C THR A 5 -0.12 14.79 6.40
N THR A 6 0.89 15.00 5.55
CA THR A 6 0.95 14.44 4.18
C THR A 6 1.36 12.97 4.12
N GLY A 7 2.06 12.46 5.13
CA GLY A 7 2.56 11.07 5.13
C GLY A 7 1.45 10.01 5.10
N THR A 8 0.40 10.19 5.91
CA THR A 8 -0.69 9.21 6.04
C THR A 8 -1.66 9.25 4.86
N ALA A 9 -1.93 10.45 4.34
CA ALA A 9 -2.85 10.66 3.22
C ALA A 9 -2.25 10.20 1.88
N ALA A 10 -0.95 10.41 1.66
CA ALA A 10 -0.25 9.90 0.48
C ALA A 10 -0.18 8.36 0.48
N THR A 11 0.07 7.77 1.66
CA THR A 11 0.15 6.30 1.80
C THR A 11 -1.24 5.65 1.65
N SER A 12 -2.31 6.24 2.21
CA SER A 12 -3.67 5.71 2.05
C SER A 12 -4.18 5.83 0.61
N TRP A 13 -3.87 6.92 -0.10
CA TRP A 13 -4.12 7.05 -1.53
C TRP A 13 -3.35 6.01 -2.35
N GLY A 14 -2.10 5.74 -1.99
CA GLY A 14 -1.29 4.67 -2.61
C GLY A 14 -1.89 3.28 -2.43
N SER A 15 -2.37 2.95 -1.22
CA SER A 15 -3.03 1.66 -0.94
C SER A 15 -4.32 1.50 -1.75
N HIS A 16 -5.15 2.55 -1.81
CA HIS A 16 -6.40 2.49 -2.56
C HIS A 16 -6.15 2.34 -4.06
N ALA A 17 -5.20 3.10 -4.63
CA ALA A 17 -4.85 3.00 -6.04
C ALA A 17 -4.30 1.62 -6.41
N ALA A 18 -3.44 1.03 -5.56
CA ALA A 18 -2.93 -0.32 -5.77
C ALA A 18 -4.06 -1.37 -5.73
N TRP A 19 -4.98 -1.25 -4.77
CA TRP A 19 -6.14 -2.14 -4.67
C TRP A 19 -7.07 -2.04 -5.89
N VAL A 20 -7.37 -0.82 -6.36
CA VAL A 20 -8.21 -0.61 -7.55
C VAL A 20 -7.59 -1.26 -8.79
N ARG A 21 -6.28 -1.12 -8.99
CA ARG A 21 -5.56 -1.78 -10.11
C ARG A 21 -5.66 -3.30 -10.01
N LEU A 22 -5.44 -3.87 -8.83
CA LEU A 22 -5.58 -5.31 -8.60
C LEU A 22 -6.98 -5.82 -8.94
N GLN A 23 -8.03 -5.11 -8.50
CA GLN A 23 -9.41 -5.47 -8.82
C GLN A 23 -9.69 -5.40 -10.32
N SER A 24 -9.15 -4.42 -11.03
CA SER A 24 -9.29 -4.31 -12.48
C SER A 24 -8.68 -5.51 -13.20
N TYR A 25 -7.44 -5.89 -12.86
CA TYR A 25 -6.78 -7.05 -13.47
C TYR A 25 -7.50 -8.37 -13.17
N ARG A 26 -8.03 -8.53 -11.94
CA ARG A 26 -8.83 -9.72 -11.60
C ARG A 26 -10.12 -9.81 -12.41
N ARG A 27 -10.80 -8.69 -12.66
CA ARG A 27 -12.00 -8.66 -13.52
C ARG A 27 -11.66 -9.02 -14.96
N GLN A 28 -10.56 -8.47 -15.49
CA GLN A 28 -10.10 -8.77 -16.84
C GLN A 28 -9.77 -10.25 -17.01
N LEU A 29 -8.98 -10.82 -16.09
CA LEU A 29 -8.67 -12.25 -16.09
C LEU A 29 -9.94 -13.12 -15.99
N THR A 30 -10.93 -12.70 -15.22
CA THR A 30 -12.20 -13.44 -15.07
C THR A 30 -13.02 -13.42 -16.37
N ALA A 31 -13.07 -12.26 -17.04
CA ALA A 31 -13.74 -12.10 -18.33
C ALA A 31 -13.08 -12.96 -19.42
N ASP A 32 -11.75 -12.99 -19.43
CA ASP A 32 -10.97 -13.75 -20.41
C ASP A 32 -11.06 -15.27 -20.22
N LEU A 33 -11.38 -15.74 -19.01
CA LEU A 33 -11.51 -17.16 -18.67
C LEU A 33 -12.94 -17.71 -18.85
N THR A 34 -13.97 -16.87 -18.99
CA THR A 34 -15.38 -17.33 -18.90
C THR A 34 -16.34 -16.73 -19.94
N PRO A 35 -16.65 -17.45 -21.05
CA PRO A 35 -15.89 -18.58 -21.60
C PRO A 35 -14.48 -18.11 -22.04
N PRO A 36 -13.52 -19.01 -22.29
CA PRO A 36 -12.19 -18.60 -22.75
C PRO A 36 -12.27 -17.88 -24.09
N GLN A 37 -12.23 -16.55 -24.08
CA GLN A 37 -12.28 -15.71 -25.29
C GLN A 37 -10.88 -15.23 -25.71
N ALA A 38 -9.93 -15.25 -24.78
CA ALA A 38 -8.57 -14.80 -25.00
C ALA A 38 -7.61 -15.97 -25.30
N SER A 39 -6.53 -15.68 -26.02
CA SER A 39 -5.48 -16.68 -26.26
C SER A 39 -4.76 -17.01 -24.95
N ALA A 40 -4.15 -18.20 -24.89
CA ALA A 40 -3.38 -18.62 -23.71
C ALA A 40 -2.26 -17.64 -23.33
N GLN A 41 -1.70 -16.91 -24.32
CA GLN A 41 -0.69 -15.87 -24.10
C GLN A 41 -1.26 -14.65 -23.38
N ILE A 42 -2.47 -14.21 -23.72
CA ILE A 42 -3.15 -13.09 -23.03
C ILE A 42 -3.51 -13.49 -21.61
N ILE A 43 -4.06 -14.68 -21.41
CA ILE A 43 -4.37 -15.21 -20.07
C ILE A 43 -3.10 -15.30 -19.21
N ALA A 44 -1.96 -15.69 -19.78
CA ALA A 44 -0.68 -15.71 -19.07
C ALA A 44 -0.20 -14.30 -18.71
N ALA A 45 -0.34 -13.33 -19.61
CA ALA A 45 -0.01 -11.93 -19.37
C ALA A 45 -0.89 -11.32 -18.26
N ASP A 46 -2.19 -11.61 -18.27
CA ASP A 46 -3.13 -11.14 -17.27
C ASP A 46 -2.83 -11.73 -15.89
N ARG A 47 -2.48 -13.02 -15.80
CA ARG A 47 -2.02 -13.63 -14.55
C ARG A 47 -0.75 -12.98 -14.02
N ALA A 48 0.21 -12.66 -14.91
CA ALA A 48 1.42 -11.95 -14.52
C ALA A 48 1.12 -10.52 -14.03
N ALA A 49 0.17 -9.83 -14.66
CA ALA A 49 -0.28 -8.50 -14.24
C ALA A 49 -0.97 -8.55 -12.85
N VAL A 50 -1.81 -9.56 -12.59
CA VAL A 50 -2.40 -9.79 -11.26
C VAL A 50 -1.30 -10.01 -10.22
N ALA A 51 -0.34 -10.90 -10.48
CA ALA A 51 0.74 -11.17 -9.55
C ALA A 51 1.61 -9.93 -9.26
N GLY A 52 1.90 -9.11 -10.28
CA GLY A 52 2.60 -7.84 -10.12
C GLY A 52 1.82 -6.82 -9.27
N ALA A 53 0.50 -6.74 -9.46
CA ALA A 53 -0.36 -5.87 -8.67
C ALA A 53 -0.49 -6.36 -7.21
N GLU A 54 -0.51 -7.67 -6.96
CA GLU A 54 -0.50 -8.23 -5.61
C GLU A 54 0.80 -7.90 -4.87
N ALA A 55 1.95 -8.01 -5.55
CA ALA A 55 3.24 -7.61 -5.00
C ALA A 55 3.28 -6.11 -4.67
N GLU A 56 2.66 -5.26 -5.48
CA GLU A 56 2.54 -3.83 -5.20
C GLU A 56 1.71 -3.54 -3.96
N VAL A 57 0.54 -4.18 -3.83
CA VAL A 57 -0.30 -4.05 -2.63
C VAL A 57 0.47 -4.47 -1.39
N ALA A 58 1.17 -5.62 -1.44
CA ALA A 58 1.99 -6.11 -0.34
C ALA A 58 3.10 -5.12 0.06
N ARG A 59 3.78 -4.49 -0.91
CA ARG A 59 4.81 -3.46 -0.64
C ARG A 59 4.23 -2.23 0.02
N VAL A 60 3.08 -1.75 -0.45
CA VAL A 60 2.42 -0.57 0.13
C VAL A 60 1.94 -0.87 1.56
N GLU A 61 1.39 -2.06 1.80
CA GLU A 61 0.97 -2.49 3.14
C GLU A 61 2.16 -2.64 4.10
N ALA A 62 3.27 -3.22 3.65
CA ALA A 62 4.51 -3.32 4.44
C ALA A 62 5.07 -1.93 4.80
N ALA A 63 5.07 -0.99 3.84
CA ALA A 63 5.48 0.38 4.09
C ALA A 63 4.57 1.08 5.12
N ARG A 64 3.25 0.82 5.05
CA ARG A 64 2.28 1.33 6.03
C ARG A 64 2.53 0.75 7.43
N ALA A 65 2.82 -0.54 7.53
CA ALA A 65 3.13 -1.19 8.82
C ALA A 65 4.40 -0.61 9.45
N ALA A 66 5.46 -0.38 8.66
CA ALA A 66 6.69 0.25 9.13
C ALA A 66 6.46 1.69 9.63
N GLN A 67 5.64 2.49 8.93
CA GLN A 67 5.28 3.83 9.37
C GLN A 67 4.47 3.82 10.69
N ALA A 68 3.54 2.87 10.84
CA ALA A 68 2.76 2.71 12.08
C ALA A 68 3.65 2.34 13.28
N ALA A 69 4.64 1.47 13.07
CA ALA A 69 5.62 1.12 14.10
C ALA A 69 6.47 2.34 14.51
N ALA A 70 6.95 3.13 13.53
CA ALA A 70 7.72 4.35 13.80
C ALA A 70 6.91 5.41 14.56
N ALA A 71 5.63 5.60 14.21
CA ALA A 71 4.73 6.51 14.91
C ALA A 71 4.46 6.09 16.36
N THR A 72 4.45 4.77 16.63
CA THR A 72 4.26 4.24 17.99
C THR A 72 5.51 4.43 18.86
N GLN A 73 6.72 4.30 18.29
CA GLN A 73 7.98 4.58 18.97
C GLN A 73 8.09 6.05 19.43
N VAL A 74 7.68 7.00 18.58
CA VAL A 74 7.66 8.43 18.96
C VAL A 74 6.70 8.70 20.11
N LYS A 75 5.61 7.92 20.25
CA LYS A 75 4.67 8.07 21.36
C LYS A 75 5.20 7.48 22.67
N GLN A 76 6.13 6.52 22.60
CA GLN A 76 6.89 5.97 23.72
C GLN A 76 8.23 6.71 23.88
N LEU A 77 8.22 8.03 24.12
CA LEU A 77 9.41 8.62 24.73
C LEU A 77 9.60 8.00 26.12
N PRO A 78 10.79 7.46 26.45
CA PRO A 78 11.11 7.10 27.82
C PRO A 78 11.05 8.38 28.65
N ARG A 79 9.99 8.53 29.45
CA ARG A 79 9.94 9.53 30.50
C ARG A 79 11.08 9.24 31.48
N GLY A 80 12.19 9.93 31.28
CA GLY A 80 13.36 9.80 32.16
C GLY A 80 14.37 10.93 32.08
N ARG A 81 14.18 11.97 31.25
CA ARG A 81 15.02 13.17 31.30
C ARG A 81 14.19 14.43 31.18
N ALA A 82 14.02 15.10 32.31
CA ALA A 82 13.68 16.51 32.34
C ALA A 82 14.88 17.27 31.75
N LEU A 83 14.66 18.04 30.69
CA LEU A 83 15.58 19.08 30.27
C LEU A 83 15.29 20.28 31.17
N ASP A 84 16.17 20.52 32.13
CA ASP A 84 16.17 21.74 32.92
C ASP A 84 16.64 22.87 32.01
N VAL A 85 15.71 23.75 31.64
CA VAL A 85 16.03 24.97 30.89
C VAL A 85 16.06 26.09 31.91
N THR A 86 17.26 26.38 32.41
CA THR A 86 17.51 27.58 33.22
C THR A 86 17.34 28.81 32.32
N VAL A 87 16.47 29.73 32.74
CA VAL A 87 16.27 31.06 32.15
C VAL A 87 17.26 32.04 32.75
#